data_AF-A0A539DGI6-F1
#
_entry.id   AF-A0A539DGI6-F1
#
_cell.length_a   1.000
_cell.length_b   1.000
_cell.length_c   1.000
_cell.angle_alpha   90.00
_cell.angle_beta   90.00
_cell.angle_gamma   90.00
#
_symmetry.space_group_name_H-M   'P 1'
#
loop_
_entity.id
_entity.type
_entity.pdbx_description
1 polymer ?
#
loop_
_entity_poly.entity_id
_entity_poly.type
_entity_poly.pdbx_seq_one_letter_code
_entity_poly.pdbx_strand_id
1 'polypeptide(L)'
;MRDAVVSAARGWLGTPYRHQASVRGEGADCLGLIRGVWRELVGVEPEVPPAYRPDWAEVGGEETLLTAARRWLMEIPVQAATVGDVVLFRMAPECPAKHCAILSDMSGTELRMIHAYWGRAVVESWMGAWWRRRLVAAFRWPLIEPTRGGQTCRR
;
A
#
# COMPACT_ATOMS: atom_id res chain seq x y z
N MET A 1 -4.23 -14.51 5.32
CA MET A 1 -3.88 -13.07 5.30
C MET A 1 -3.62 -12.55 3.89
N ARG A 2 -2.68 -13.12 3.12
CA ARG A 2 -2.35 -12.64 1.76
C ARG A 2 -3.54 -12.55 0.81
N ASP A 3 -4.34 -13.61 0.70
CA ASP A 3 -5.54 -13.60 -0.16
C ASP A 3 -6.59 -12.58 0.30
N ALA A 4 -6.71 -12.39 1.62
CA ALA A 4 -7.60 -11.38 2.19
C ALA A 4 -7.12 -9.96 1.86
N VAL A 5 -5.82 -9.70 1.87
CA VAL A 5 -5.23 -8.42 1.42
C VAL A 5 -5.56 -8.15 -0.04
N VAL A 6 -5.36 -9.14 -0.92
CA VAL A 6 -5.65 -8.96 -2.34
C VAL A 6 -7.14 -8.78 -2.58
N SER A 7 -7.99 -9.56 -1.89
CA SER A 7 -9.44 -9.41 -1.96
C SER A 7 -9.90 -8.03 -1.49
N ALA A 8 -9.41 -7.55 -0.35
CA ALA A 8 -9.67 -6.21 0.15
C ALA A 8 -9.22 -5.15 -0.87
N ALA A 9 -7.96 -5.22 -1.35
CA ALA A 9 -7.44 -4.30 -2.35
C ALA A 9 -8.25 -4.29 -3.65
N ARG A 10 -8.75 -5.45 -4.12
CA ARG A 10 -9.63 -5.55 -5.29
C ARG A 10 -10.98 -4.86 -5.06
N GLY A 11 -11.48 -4.86 -3.83
CA GLY A 11 -12.67 -4.09 -3.46
C GLY A 11 -12.52 -2.59 -3.68
N TRP A 12 -11.30 -2.07 -3.77
CA TRP A 12 -11.04 -0.65 -4.02
C TRP A 12 -10.99 -0.28 -5.51
N LEU A 13 -10.97 -1.24 -6.43
CA LEU A 13 -10.88 -0.97 -7.86
C LEU A 13 -11.98 0.01 -8.31
N GLY A 14 -11.59 1.00 -9.12
CA GLY A 14 -12.49 2.06 -9.58
C GLY A 14 -12.64 3.25 -8.63
N THR A 15 -12.12 3.18 -7.40
CA THR A 15 -12.11 4.34 -6.48
C THR A 15 -11.33 5.50 -7.11
N PRO A 16 -11.92 6.69 -7.32
CA PRO A 16 -11.26 7.82 -7.98
C PRO A 16 -9.98 8.26 -7.28
N TYR A 17 -9.01 8.75 -8.05
CA TYR A 17 -7.81 9.32 -7.45
C TYR A 17 -8.15 10.64 -6.76
N ARG A 18 -7.93 10.71 -5.44
CA ARG A 18 -8.03 11.95 -4.66
C ARG A 18 -6.87 12.01 -3.67
N HIS A 19 -6.04 13.05 -3.81
CA HIS A 19 -4.87 13.27 -2.97
C HIS A 19 -5.25 13.28 -1.47
N GLN A 20 -4.51 12.55 -0.65
CA GLN A 20 -4.73 12.34 0.79
C GLN A 20 -6.04 11.65 1.20
N ALA A 21 -6.89 11.26 0.24
CA ALA A 21 -8.13 10.57 0.53
C ALA A 21 -7.90 9.07 0.79
N SER A 22 -8.79 8.45 1.57
CA SER A 22 -8.79 7.02 1.84
C SER A 22 -10.23 6.54 2.08
N VAL A 23 -11.11 6.74 1.10
CA VAL A 23 -12.51 6.32 1.16
C VAL A 23 -12.86 5.54 -0.11
N ARG A 24 -13.18 4.25 0.07
CA ARG A 24 -13.50 3.33 -1.03
C ARG A 24 -14.69 3.88 -1.84
N GLY A 25 -14.57 3.89 -3.16
CA GLY A 25 -15.58 4.42 -4.07
C GLY A 25 -15.62 5.96 -4.20
N GLU A 26 -15.09 6.70 -3.22
CA GLU A 26 -15.15 8.17 -3.22
C GLU A 26 -13.81 8.83 -3.53
N GLY A 27 -12.70 8.28 -3.05
CA GLY A 27 -11.38 8.88 -3.22
C GLY A 27 -10.26 8.13 -2.54
N ALA A 28 -9.19 7.83 -3.26
CA ALA A 28 -7.96 7.29 -2.70
C ALA A 28 -6.73 7.80 -3.45
N ASP A 29 -5.63 8.00 -2.75
CA ASP A 29 -4.31 7.96 -3.38
C ASP A 29 -3.55 6.68 -3.01
N CYS A 30 -2.25 6.60 -3.35
CA CYS A 30 -1.51 5.35 -3.19
C CYS A 30 -1.43 4.93 -1.72
N LEU A 31 -1.12 5.86 -0.81
CA LEU A 31 -1.11 5.61 0.62
C LEU A 31 -2.54 5.40 1.13
N GLY A 32 -3.49 6.16 0.62
CA GLY A 32 -4.92 6.02 0.88
C GLY A 32 -5.45 4.61 0.65
N LEU A 33 -5.02 3.93 -0.40
CA LEU A 33 -5.35 2.52 -0.63
C LEU A 33 -4.79 1.62 0.50
N ILE A 34 -3.51 1.76 0.86
CA ILE A 34 -2.87 0.94 1.90
C ILE A 34 -3.56 1.15 3.24
N ARG A 35 -3.84 2.40 3.61
CA ARG A 35 -4.61 2.76 4.81
C ARG A 35 -5.99 2.13 4.79
N GLY A 36 -6.64 2.14 3.62
CA GLY A 36 -7.93 1.47 3.38
C GLY A 36 -7.92 0.00 3.73
N VAL A 37 -6.98 -0.73 3.13
CA VAL A 37 -6.80 -2.15 3.37
C VAL A 37 -6.38 -2.43 4.82
N TRP A 38 -5.59 -1.55 5.44
CA TRP A 38 -5.28 -1.61 6.87
C TRP A 38 -6.56 -1.58 7.71
N ARG A 39 -7.47 -0.63 7.45
CA ARG A 39 -8.72 -0.54 8.21
C ARG A 39 -9.62 -1.75 8.08
N GLU A 40 -9.66 -2.34 6.89
CA GLU A 40 -10.47 -3.52 6.63
C GLU A 40 -9.93 -4.78 7.30
N LEU A 41 -8.60 -4.92 7.41
CA LEU A 41 -7.97 -6.18 7.82
C LEU A 41 -7.29 -6.14 9.18
N VAL A 42 -6.73 -5.00 9.57
CA VAL A 42 -5.96 -4.79 10.81
C VAL A 42 -6.79 -4.04 11.86
N GLY A 43 -7.57 -3.05 11.44
CA GLY A 43 -8.41 -2.23 12.31
C GLY A 43 -7.97 -0.77 12.33
N VAL A 44 -7.97 -0.13 13.49
CA VAL A 44 -7.66 1.31 13.59
C VAL A 44 -6.26 1.60 13.04
N GLU A 45 -6.14 2.68 12.26
CA GLU A 45 -4.86 3.12 11.74
C GLU A 45 -3.93 3.57 12.88
N PRO A 46 -2.64 3.21 12.82
CA PRO A 46 -1.74 3.43 13.94
C PRO A 46 -1.24 4.87 14.05
N GLU A 47 -1.36 5.65 12.97
CA GLU A 47 -0.88 7.01 12.87
C GLU A 47 -1.73 7.78 11.85
N VAL A 48 -2.00 9.05 12.13
CA VAL A 48 -2.57 9.96 11.13
C VAL A 48 -1.43 10.44 10.23
N PRO A 49 -1.46 10.19 8.91
CA PRO A 49 -0.41 10.67 8.03
C PRO A 49 -0.29 12.20 8.07
N PRO A 50 0.92 12.76 8.09
CA PRO A 50 1.09 14.21 7.94
C PRO A 50 0.56 14.65 6.57
N ALA A 51 0.20 15.93 6.43
CA ALA A 51 -0.13 16.49 5.13
C ALA A 51 1.12 16.41 4.22
N TYR A 52 1.07 15.60 3.16
CA TYR A 52 2.11 15.53 2.13
C TYR A 52 1.67 16.23 0.86
N ARG A 53 2.61 16.82 0.12
CA ARG A 53 2.29 17.53 -1.12
C ARG A 53 2.07 16.56 -2.28
N PRO A 54 1.25 16.94 -3.28
CA PRO A 54 1.06 16.14 -4.49
C PRO A 54 2.29 16.17 -5.41
N ASP A 55 3.22 17.13 -5.23
CA ASP A 55 4.38 17.23 -6.09
C ASP A 55 5.39 16.12 -5.79
N TRP A 56 5.42 15.18 -6.74
CA TRP A 56 6.39 14.11 -6.91
C TRP A 56 7.86 14.57 -6.84
N ALA A 57 8.12 15.87 -6.82
CA ALA A 57 9.41 16.53 -6.81
C ALA A 57 9.61 17.45 -5.59
N GLU A 58 9.32 17.01 -4.38
CA GLU A 58 10.11 17.51 -3.24
C GLU A 58 11.56 17.03 -3.40
N VAL A 59 12.32 17.83 -4.15
CA VAL A 59 13.76 17.99 -4.00
C VAL A 59 13.97 18.44 -2.56
N GLY A 60 14.39 17.53 -1.69
CA GLY A 60 14.38 17.74 -0.23
C GLY A 60 14.78 16.51 0.60
N GLY A 61 14.73 15.30 0.03
CA GLY A 61 15.52 14.15 0.49
C GLY A 61 14.92 13.27 1.60
N GLU A 62 13.78 13.63 2.20
CA GLU A 62 13.22 12.83 3.30
C GLU A 62 12.41 11.61 2.83
N GLU A 63 12.73 10.45 3.42
CA GLU A 63 12.09 9.16 3.16
C GLU A 63 10.76 8.99 3.90
N THR A 64 9.85 9.98 3.87
CA THR A 64 8.66 10.01 4.73
C THR A 64 7.79 8.76 4.58
N LEU A 65 7.46 8.38 3.34
CA LEU A 65 6.66 7.18 3.05
C LEU A 65 7.38 5.90 3.47
N LEU A 66 8.67 5.78 3.12
CA LEU A 66 9.46 4.60 3.43
C LEU A 66 9.69 4.43 4.94
N THR A 67 9.93 5.53 5.65
CA THR A 67 10.11 5.56 7.10
C THR A 67 8.80 5.19 7.81
N ALA A 68 7.66 5.71 7.34
CA ALA A 68 6.35 5.32 7.87
C ALA A 68 6.06 3.83 7.62
N ALA A 69 6.37 3.31 6.43
CA ALA A 69 6.22 1.89 6.12
C ALA A 69 7.07 1.01 7.06
N ARG A 70 8.31 1.42 7.35
CA ARG A 70 9.18 0.70 8.31
C ARG A 70 8.70 0.72 9.75
N ARG A 71 7.94 1.74 10.16
CA ARG A 71 7.36 1.79 11.51
C ARG A 71 6.20 0.80 11.68
N TRP A 72 5.38 0.63 10.64
CA TRP A 72 4.08 -0.02 10.77
C TRP A 72 3.94 -1.35 10.01
N LEU A 73 4.82 -1.61 9.05
CA LEU A 73 4.87 -2.85 8.28
C LEU A 73 6.22 -3.57 8.53
N MET A 74 6.24 -4.86 8.26
CA MET A 74 7.46 -5.67 8.37
C MET A 74 8.24 -5.63 7.06
N GLU A 75 9.38 -4.92 7.02
CA GLU A 75 10.25 -4.87 5.85
C GLU A 75 10.78 -6.26 5.51
N ILE A 76 10.79 -6.59 4.21
CA ILE A 76 11.31 -7.86 3.68
C ILE A 76 12.22 -7.60 2.48
N PRO A 77 13.14 -8.53 2.15
CA PRO A 77 13.87 -8.45 0.90
C PRO A 77 12.91 -8.36 -0.29
N VAL A 78 13.20 -7.45 -1.23
CA VAL A 78 12.39 -7.25 -2.45
C VAL A 78 12.19 -8.56 -3.24
N GLN A 79 13.21 -9.41 -3.25
CA GLN A 79 13.18 -10.71 -3.94
C GLN A 79 12.27 -11.73 -3.25
N ALA A 80 11.94 -11.51 -1.98
CA ALA A 80 11.03 -12.32 -1.19
C ALA A 80 9.58 -11.79 -1.21
N ALA A 81 9.34 -10.66 -1.91
CA ALA A 81 8.01 -10.08 -2.05
C ALA A 81 7.09 -11.04 -2.80
N THR A 82 5.87 -11.21 -2.29
CA THR A 82 4.86 -12.07 -2.89
C THR A 82 3.48 -11.42 -2.90
N VAL A 83 2.50 -12.11 -3.47
CA VAL A 83 1.09 -11.68 -3.53
C VAL A 83 0.59 -11.27 -2.13
N GLY A 84 -0.01 -10.08 -2.05
CA GLY A 84 -0.48 -9.44 -0.82
C GLY A 84 0.55 -8.56 -0.12
N ASP A 85 1.82 -8.57 -0.54
CA ASP A 85 2.85 -7.70 0.05
C ASP A 85 2.74 -6.27 -0.52
N VAL A 86 3.09 -5.29 0.31
CA VAL A 86 3.15 -3.87 -0.07
C VAL A 86 4.52 -3.58 -0.67
N VAL A 87 4.56 -2.89 -1.80
CA VAL A 87 5.79 -2.53 -2.50
C VAL A 87 5.88 -1.02 -2.69
N LEU A 88 7.08 -0.46 -2.53
CA LEU A 88 7.35 0.98 -2.63
C LEU A 88 8.28 1.28 -3.80
N PHE A 89 8.05 2.44 -4.43
CA PHE A 89 8.73 2.85 -5.64
C PHE A 89 9.32 4.26 -5.57
N ARG A 90 10.50 4.43 -6.18
CA ARG A 90 11.09 5.74 -6.49
C ARG A 90 10.76 6.13 -7.92
N MET A 91 10.26 7.35 -8.13
CA MET A 91 9.91 7.80 -9.48
C MET A 91 11.16 8.18 -10.31
N ALA A 92 12.23 8.57 -9.63
CA ALA A 92 13.57 8.83 -10.17
C ALA A 92 14.65 8.36 -9.17
N PRO A 93 15.90 8.05 -9.62
CA PRO A 93 16.95 7.48 -8.77
C PRO A 93 17.24 8.29 -7.50
N GLU A 94 17.35 9.62 -7.63
CA GLU A 94 17.74 10.53 -6.55
C GLU A 94 16.53 11.10 -5.76
N CYS A 95 15.35 10.50 -5.92
CA CYS A 95 14.14 10.97 -5.24
C CYS A 95 13.69 9.96 -4.17
N PRO A 96 13.12 10.42 -3.04
CA PRO A 96 12.47 9.57 -2.05
C PRO A 96 11.47 8.56 -2.64
N ALA A 97 11.19 7.48 -1.91
CA ALA A 97 10.07 6.61 -2.28
C ALA A 97 8.75 7.39 -2.18
N LYS A 98 7.95 7.40 -3.24
CA LYS A 98 6.74 8.26 -3.36
C LYS A 98 5.49 7.55 -3.85
N HIS A 99 5.62 6.29 -4.25
CA HIS A 99 4.48 5.50 -4.69
C HIS A 99 4.48 4.15 -3.98
N CYS A 100 3.31 3.64 -3.66
CA CYS A 100 3.14 2.29 -3.13
C CYS A 100 2.01 1.53 -3.82
N ALA A 101 2.12 0.21 -3.81
CA ALA A 101 1.14 -0.71 -4.40
C ALA A 101 1.07 -2.01 -3.60
N ILE A 102 0.05 -2.81 -3.87
CA ILE A 102 -0.09 -4.18 -3.34
C ILE A 102 0.13 -5.16 -4.49
N LEU A 103 1.03 -6.13 -4.35
CA LEU A 103 1.19 -7.19 -5.35
C LEU A 103 -0.07 -8.07 -5.38
N SER A 104 -0.69 -8.24 -6.55
CA SER A 104 -1.98 -8.93 -6.67
C SER A 104 -1.93 -10.24 -7.45
N ASP A 105 -0.89 -10.43 -8.27
CA ASP A 105 -0.68 -11.66 -9.03
C ASP A 105 0.80 -11.81 -9.40
N MET A 106 1.30 -13.04 -9.36
CA MET A 106 2.64 -13.45 -9.77
C MET A 106 2.65 -14.78 -10.53
N SER A 107 1.47 -15.32 -10.86
CA SER A 107 1.34 -16.62 -11.55
C SER A 107 1.59 -16.52 -13.06
N GLY A 108 1.46 -15.31 -13.62
CA GLY A 108 1.71 -15.03 -15.03
C GLY A 108 3.17 -14.71 -15.37
N THR A 109 3.42 -14.43 -16.65
CA THR A 109 4.73 -13.99 -17.16
C THR A 109 5.15 -12.60 -16.64
N GLU A 110 4.18 -11.81 -16.17
CA GLU A 110 4.37 -10.47 -15.63
C GLU A 110 3.62 -10.31 -14.31
N LEU A 111 4.27 -9.59 -13.37
CA LEU A 111 3.68 -9.31 -12.07
C LEU A 111 2.55 -8.28 -12.22
N ARG A 112 1.48 -8.45 -11.43
CA ARG A 112 0.40 -7.47 -11.35
C ARG A 112 0.34 -6.85 -9.96
N MET A 113 -0.08 -5.60 -9.93
CA MET A 113 -0.21 -4.83 -8.70
C MET A 113 -1.47 -3.98 -8.71
N ILE A 114 -2.02 -3.74 -7.53
CA ILE A 114 -3.13 -2.83 -7.31
C ILE A 114 -2.59 -1.55 -6.68
N HIS A 115 -2.91 -0.41 -7.29
CA HIS A 115 -2.48 0.91 -6.83
C HIS A 115 -3.47 1.99 -7.24
N ALA A 116 -3.53 3.08 -6.47
CA ALA A 116 -4.17 4.31 -6.93
C ALA A 116 -3.27 4.98 -7.97
N TYR A 117 -3.66 4.92 -9.23
CA TYR A 117 -2.92 5.56 -10.30
C TYR A 117 -3.29 7.05 -10.35
N TRP A 118 -2.28 7.89 -10.16
CA TRP A 118 -2.35 9.35 -10.25
C TRP A 118 -3.28 9.85 -11.36
N GLY A 119 -4.19 10.75 -11.00
CA GLY A 119 -5.14 11.39 -11.92
C GLY A 119 -6.16 10.43 -12.54
N ARG A 120 -6.25 9.18 -12.06
CA ARG A 120 -7.16 8.16 -12.54
C ARG A 120 -7.97 7.59 -11.37
N ALA A 121 -7.70 6.35 -11.00
CA ALA A 121 -8.43 5.60 -9.98
C ALA A 121 -7.50 4.52 -9.40
N VAL A 122 -8.00 3.78 -8.41
CA VAL A 122 -7.43 2.49 -8.03
C VAL A 122 -7.62 1.51 -9.17
N VAL A 123 -6.52 0.96 -9.67
CA VAL A 123 -6.48 0.04 -10.81
C VAL A 123 -5.61 -1.16 -10.48
N GLU A 124 -5.86 -2.28 -11.15
CA GLU A 124 -4.96 -3.42 -11.21
C GLU A 124 -4.20 -3.37 -12.53
N SER A 125 -2.89 -3.14 -12.48
CA SER A 125 -2.05 -2.95 -13.65
C SER A 125 -0.87 -3.92 -13.67
N TRP A 126 -0.27 -4.06 -14.85
CA TRP A 126 0.97 -4.81 -15.00
C TRP A 126 2.11 -3.95 -14.44
N MET A 127 2.98 -4.57 -13.65
CA MET A 127 4.14 -3.86 -13.10
C MET A 127 5.14 -3.56 -14.24
N GLY A 128 5.44 -4.55 -15.09
CA GLY A 128 6.34 -4.40 -16.23
C GLY A 128 7.73 -3.87 -15.86
N ALA A 129 8.56 -3.63 -16.88
CA ALA A 129 9.97 -3.26 -16.65
C ALA A 129 10.13 -1.88 -15.98
N TRP A 130 9.20 -0.94 -16.22
CA TRP A 130 9.31 0.43 -15.72
C TRP A 130 9.15 0.53 -14.20
N TRP A 131 8.16 -0.15 -13.62
CA TRP A 131 7.98 -0.20 -12.16
C TRP A 131 8.98 -1.12 -11.50
N ARG A 132 9.35 -2.25 -12.13
CA ARG A 132 10.35 -3.18 -11.57
C ARG A 132 11.71 -2.52 -11.32
N ARG A 133 12.18 -1.67 -12.24
CA ARG A 133 13.43 -0.91 -12.05
C ARG A 133 13.36 0.17 -10.96
N ARG A 134 12.15 0.50 -10.50
CA ARG A 134 11.86 1.54 -9.51
C ARG A 134 11.47 0.98 -8.16
N LEU A 135 11.32 -0.33 -8.04
CA LEU A 135 11.00 -1.02 -6.80
C LEU A 135 12.20 -0.91 -5.86
N VAL A 136 11.99 -0.33 -4.69
CA VAL A 136 13.07 -0.08 -3.72
C VAL A 136 12.87 -0.75 -2.37
N ALA A 137 11.64 -1.12 -2.03
CA ALA A 137 11.33 -1.80 -0.78
C ALA A 137 10.05 -2.63 -0.90
N ALA A 138 9.97 -3.67 -0.09
CA ALA A 138 8.81 -4.54 0.02
C ALA A 138 8.52 -4.82 1.50
N PHE A 139 7.23 -4.98 1.83
CA PHE A 139 6.75 -5.06 3.19
C PHE A 139 5.60 -6.06 3.33
N ARG A 140 5.55 -6.72 4.47
CA ARG A 140 4.41 -7.51 4.91
C ARG A 140 3.57 -6.75 5.92
N TRP A 141 2.27 -6.98 5.88
CA TRP A 141 1.35 -6.57 6.94
C TRP A 141 1.76 -7.20 8.27
N PRO A 142 1.62 -6.48 9.40
CA PRO A 142 1.87 -7.07 10.71
C PRO A 142 0.99 -8.30 10.91
N LEU A 143 1.53 -9.31 11.61
CA LEU A 143 0.73 -10.46 12.02
C LEU A 143 -0.29 -9.97 13.04
N ILE A 144 -1.56 -10.11 12.73
CA ILE A 144 -2.64 -9.88 13.69
C ILE A 144 -2.89 -11.23 14.35
N GLU A 145 -2.60 -11.35 15.64
CA GLU A 145 -3.17 -12.45 16.41
C GLU A 145 -4.69 -12.34 16.31
N PRO A 146 -5.42 -13.41 15.97
CA PRO A 146 -6.87 -13.35 16.02
C PRO A 146 -7.24 -12.95 17.44
N THR A 147 -7.86 -11.78 17.59
CA THR A 147 -8.43 -11.34 18.84
C THR A 147 -9.35 -12.46 19.31
N ARG A 148 -8.95 -13.16 20.40
CA ARG A 148 -9.86 -14.09 21.07
C ARG A 148 -11.07 -13.26 21.47
N GLY A 149 -12.20 -13.55 20.84
CA GLY A 149 -13.49 -12.91 21.10
C GLY A 149 -13.75 -12.83 22.59
N GLY A 150 -14.33 -11.70 22.99
CA GLY A 150 -14.51 -11.31 24.38
C GLY A 150 -15.15 -12.39 25.25
N GLN A 151 -14.55 -12.58 26.43
CA GLN A 151 -15.30 -13.07 27.57
C GLN A 151 -16.21 -11.94 28.03
N THR A 152 -17.48 -12.03 27.66
CA THR A 152 -18.56 -11.44 28.44
C THR A 152 -18.57 -12.15 29.81
N CYS A 153 -17.96 -11.52 30.83
CA CYS A 153 -18.21 -11.89 32.21
C CYS A 153 -19.21 -10.90 32.80
N ARG A 154 -20.38 -11.45 33.11
CA ARG A 154 -21.57 -10.82 33.69
C ARG A 154 -21.25 -10.05 34.98
N ARG A 155 -21.96 -8.94 35.20
CA ARG A 155 -22.69 -8.69 36.45
C ARG A 155 -24.01 -8.02 36.12
#